data_AF-A0A940CEY7-F1
#
_entry.id   AF-A0A940CEY7-F1
#
_cell.length_a   1.000
_cell.length_b   1.000
_cell.length_c   1.000
_cell.angle_alpha   90.00
_cell.angle_beta   90.00
_cell.angle_gamma   90.00
#
_symmetry.space_group_name_H-M   'P 1'
#
loop_
_entity.id
_entity.type
_entity.pdbx_description
1 polymer ?
#
loop_
_entity_poly.entity_id
_entity_poly.type
_entity_poly.pdbx_seq_one_letter_code
_entity_poly.pdbx_strand_id
1 'polypeptide(L)' 'FNPGEGEEVFIGRDYGHAKNYSEKTAAVIDAEVKRIIDAEEVKVTELMSANIEKLKSIAGVLLEKERLEGDEFETLISA' A
#
# COMPACT_ATOMS: atom_id res chain seq x y z
N PHE A 1 39.58 -50.74 1.81
CA PHE A 1 38.83 -50.18 2.95
C PHE A 1 39.58 -48.97 3.45
N ASN A 2 39.04 -47.77 3.23
CA ASN A 2 39.59 -46.50 3.69
C ASN A 2 38.69 -46.02 4.84
N PRO A 3 39.15 -45.98 6.10
CA PRO A 3 38.35 -45.51 7.23
C PRO A 3 38.61 -44.02 7.41
N GLY A 4 37.59 -43.21 7.12
CA GLY A 4 37.66 -41.74 7.21
C GLY A 4 36.32 -41.10 6.88
N GLU A 5 35.25 -41.67 7.42
CA GLU A 5 34.00 -40.93 7.61
C GLU A 5 34.25 -39.81 8.60
N GLY A 6 33.81 -38.59 8.29
CA GLY A 6 33.88 -37.49 9.25
C GLY A 6 33.66 -36.07 8.74
N GLU A 7 33.59 -35.81 7.43
CA GLU A 7 33.10 -34.52 6.93
C GLU A 7 31.58 -34.53 6.76
N GLU A 8 30.85 -34.74 7.86
CA GLU A 8 29.53 -34.13 7.97
C GLU A 8 29.75 -32.63 8.15
N VAL A 9 29.60 -31.90 7.05
CA VAL A 9 29.56 -30.45 7.03
C VAL A 9 28.46 -30.00 7.98
N PHE A 10 28.84 -29.53 9.17
CA PHE A 10 27.91 -28.96 10.14
C PHE A 10 27.38 -27.61 9.64
N ILE A 11 26.36 -27.65 8.78
CA ILE A 11 25.51 -26.50 8.37
C ILE A 11 24.56 -26.08 9.52
N GLY A 12 24.91 -26.39 10.77
CA GLY A 12 24.10 -26.10 11.96
C GLY A 12 24.53 -24.86 12.72
N ARG A 13 25.68 -24.26 12.38
CA ARG A 13 26.29 -23.18 13.19
C ARG A 13 26.22 -21.78 12.55
N ASP A 14 25.99 -21.68 11.24
CA ASP A 14 25.84 -20.38 10.55
C ASP A 14 24.38 -19.91 10.35
N TYR A 15 23.39 -20.73 10.72
CA TYR A 15 21.96 -20.37 10.60
C TYR A 15 21.45 -19.41 11.70
N GLY A 16 22.28 -19.05 12.69
CA GLY A 16 21.88 -18.24 13.85
C GLY A 16 21.87 -16.71 13.62
N HIS A 17 22.52 -16.21 12.56
CA HIS A 17 22.72 -14.75 12.38
C HIS A 17 22.00 -14.14 11.17
N ALA A 18 21.52 -14.94 10.21
CA ALA A 18 20.86 -14.42 9.01
C ALA A 18 19.37 -14.03 9.21
N LYS A 19 18.71 -14.50 10.29
CA LYS A 19 17.26 -14.28 10.51
C LYS A 19 16.90 -13.00 11.27
N ASN A 20 17.68 -12.61 12.28
CA ASN A 20 17.34 -11.44 13.11
C ASN A 20 17.40 -10.10 12.34
N TYR A 21 18.30 -9.97 11.37
CA TYR A 21 18.36 -8.80 10.49
C TYR A 21 17.21 -8.77 9.49
N SER A 22 16.78 -9.94 8.98
CA SER A 22 15.64 -10.05 8.05
C SER A 22 14.34 -9.62 8.72
N GLU A 23 14.09 -10.04 9.96
CA GLU A 23 12.88 -9.66 10.70
C GLU A 23 12.87 -8.18 11.06
N LYS A 24 13.99 -7.63 11.55
CA LYS A 24 14.09 -6.20 11.84
C LYS A 24 13.93 -5.35 10.57
N THR A 25 14.52 -5.78 9.46
CA THR A 25 14.41 -5.08 8.18
C THR A 25 12.99 -5.16 7.63
N ALA A 26 12.34 -6.32 7.71
CA ALA A 26 10.94 -6.49 7.32
C ALA A 26 10.01 -5.59 8.16
N ALA A 27 10.21 -5.53 9.47
CA ALA A 27 9.43 -4.66 10.35
C ALA A 27 9.59 -3.17 10.00
N VAL A 28 10.79 -2.74 9.60
CA VAL A 28 11.03 -1.37 9.12
C VAL A 28 10.31 -1.10 7.79
N ILE A 29 10.32 -2.06 6.87
CA ILE A 29 9.62 -1.96 5.59
C ILE A 29 8.11 -1.85 5.81
N ASP A 30 7.52 -2.73 6.63
CA ASP A 30 6.09 -2.72 6.91
C ASP A 30 5.66 -1.40 7.57
N ALA A 31 6.47 -0.87 8.49
CA ALA A 31 6.22 0.41 9.13
C ALA A 31 6.24 1.57 8.12
N GLU A 32 7.17 1.56 7.17
CA GLU A 32 7.28 2.61 6.15
C GLU A 32 6.14 2.52 5.12
N VAL A 33 5.76 1.31 4.70
CA VAL A 33 4.61 1.09 3.82
C VAL A 33 3.34 1.59 4.49
N LYS A 34 3.12 1.25 5.77
CA LYS A 34 1.98 1.74 6.54
C LYS A 34 1.98 3.27 6.63
N ARG A 35 3.13 3.88 6.92
CA ARG A 35 3.27 5.34 6.98
C ARG A 35 2.89 6.02 5.67
N ILE A 36 3.28 5.45 4.53
CA ILE A 36 2.94 5.99 3.21
C ILE A 36 1.42 5.88 2.97
N ILE A 37 0.82 4.72 3.26
CA ILE A 37 -0.62 4.51 3.09
C ILE A 37 -1.40 5.48 3.98
N ASP A 38 -1.05 5.58 5.27
CA ASP A 38 -1.72 6.47 6.23
C ASP A 38 -1.61 7.94 5.77
N ALA A 39 -0.46 8.35 5.24
CA ALA A 39 -0.26 9.71 4.73
C ALA A 39 -1.11 10.01 3.48
N GLU A 40 -1.17 9.08 2.53
CA GLU A 40 -2.01 9.26 1.33
C GLU A 40 -3.50 9.17 1.68
N GLU A 41 -3.91 8.37 2.66
CA GLU A 41 -5.30 8.31 3.15
C GLU A 41 -5.75 9.67 3.69
N VAL A 42 -4.92 10.32 4.53
CA VAL A 42 -5.20 11.67 5.04
C VAL A 42 -5.33 12.66 3.89
N LYS A 43 -4.36 12.66 2.97
CA LYS A 43 -4.35 13.58 1.82
C LYS A 43 -5.57 13.39 0.90
N VAL A 44 -5.96 12.15 0.63
CA VAL A 44 -7.16 11.83 -0.15
C VAL A 44 -8.40 12.32 0.59
N THR A 45 -8.48 12.09 1.90
CA THR A 45 -9.61 12.54 2.73
C THR A 45 -9.72 14.07 2.72
N GLU A 46 -8.61 14.78 2.85
CA GLU A 46 -8.56 16.24 2.77
C GLU A 46 -8.98 16.73 1.38
N LEU A 47 -8.48 16.11 0.31
CA LEU A 47 -8.81 16.47 -1.06
C LEU A 47 -10.30 16.22 -1.37
N MET A 48 -10.84 15.08 -0.94
CA MET A 48 -12.27 14.76 -1.07
C MET A 48 -13.13 15.72 -0.25
N SER A 49 -12.70 16.07 0.97
CA SER A 49 -13.41 17.01 1.83
C SER A 49 -13.40 18.43 1.27
N ALA A 50 -12.28 18.87 0.72
CA ALA A 50 -12.16 20.17 0.05
C ALA A 50 -13.06 20.27 -1.19
N ASN A 51 -13.31 19.15 -1.86
CA ASN A 51 -14.14 19.07 -3.08
C ASN A 51 -15.53 18.47 -2.82
N ILE A 52 -16.00 18.44 -1.57
CA ILE A 52 -17.25 17.77 -1.20
C ILE A 52 -18.47 18.34 -1.93
N GLU A 53 -18.47 19.66 -2.20
CA GLU A 53 -19.57 20.30 -2.93
C GLU A 53 -19.61 19.86 -4.40
N LYS A 54 -18.46 19.63 -5.04
CA LYS A 54 -18.40 19.06 -6.39
C LYS A 54 -18.92 17.63 -6.42
N LEU A 55 -18.54 16.83 -5.43
CA LEU A 55 -19.05 15.45 -5.27
C LEU A 55 -20.58 15.43 -5.06
N LYS A 56 -21.13 16.34 -4.25
CA LYS A 56 -22.58 16.48 -4.06
C LYS A 56 -23.29 16.90 -5.35
N SER A 57 -22.70 17.81 -6.13
CA SER A 57 -23.24 18.22 -7.42
C SER A 57 -23.32 17.04 -8.40
N ILE A 58 -22.24 16.27 -8.52
CA ILE A 58 -22.18 15.06 -9.35
C ILE A 58 -23.21 14.02 -8.87
N ALA A 59 -23.32 13.81 -7.55
CA ALA A 59 -24.32 12.90 -6.99
C ALA A 59 -25.76 13.35 -7.28
N GLY A 60 -26.04 14.66 -7.24
CA GLY A 60 -27.34 15.22 -7.61
C GLY A 60 -27.69 14.94 -9.07
N VAL A 61 -26.74 15.15 -9.98
CA VAL A 61 -26.96 14.87 -11.41
C VAL A 61 -27.15 13.36 -11.66
N LEU A 62 -26.40 12.51 -10.96
CA LEU A 62 -26.56 11.05 -11.05
C LEU A 62 -27.93 10.56 -10.54
N LEU A 63 -28.49 11.23 -9.52
CA LEU A 63 -29.85 10.93 -9.05
C LEU A 63 -30.93 11.27 -10.08
N GLU A 64 -30.71 12.29 -10.91
CA GLU A 64 -31.67 12.71 -11.93
C GLU A 64 -31.54 11.94 -13.25
N LYS A 65 -30.30 11.67 -13.69
CA LYS A 65 -30.02 11.08 -15.02
C LYS A 65 -29.63 9.60 -15.01
N GLU A 66 -29.38 9.00 -13.85
CA GLU A 66 -28.83 7.63 -13.65
C GLU A 66 -27.47 7.34 -14.30
N ARG A 67 -27.04 8.15 -15.27
CA ARG A 67 -25.77 8.07 -15.98
C ARG A 67 -25.23 9.47 -16.24
N LEU A 68 -23.90 9.57 -16.21
CA LEU A 68 -23.15 10.77 -16.50
C LEU A 68 -22.12 10.43 -17.56
N GLU A 69 -22.14 11.16 -18.67
CA GLU A 69 -21.13 11.03 -19.74
C GLU A 69 -19.81 11.69 -19.30
N GLY A 70 -18.68 11.26 -19.86
CA GLY A 70 -17.35 11.75 -19.46
C GLY A 70 -17.19 13.27 -19.59
N ASP A 71 -17.71 13.84 -20.68
CA ASP A 71 -17.66 15.28 -20.94
C ASP A 71 -18.50 16.09 -19.94
N GLU A 72 -19.64 15.55 -19.51
CA GLU A 72 -20.50 16.15 -18.48
C GLU A 72 -19.81 16.10 -17.11
N PHE A 73 -19.13 15.00 -16.80
CA PHE A 73 -18.34 14.87 -15.57
C PHE A 73 -17.19 15.88 -15.52
N GLU A 74 -16.43 16.02 -16.60
CA GLU A 74 -15.33 16.98 -16.65
C GLU A 74 -15.83 18.42 -16.50
N THR A 75 -16.98 18.75 -17.09
CA THR A 75 -17.60 20.07 -16.93
C THR A 75 -18.00 20.32 -15.46
N LEU A 76 -18.57 19.33 -14.78
CA LEU A 76 -18.95 19.43 -13.37
C LEU A 76 -17.74 19.50 -12.41
N ILE A 77 -16.63 18.86 -12.76
CA ILE A 77 -15.43 18.88 -11.92
C ILE A 77 -14.57 20.13 -12.14
N SER A 78 -14.59 20.71 -13.34
CA SER A 78 -13.79 21.88 -13.73
C SER A 78 -14.47 23.22 -13.42
N ALA A 79 -15.80 23.24 -13.28
CA ALA A 79 -16.56 24.37 -12.75
C ALA A 79 -16.24 24.65 -11.27
#